data_AF-A0A350UND5-F1
#
_entry.id   AF-A0A350UND5-F1
#
_cell.length_a   1.000
_cell.length_b   1.000
_cell.length_c   1.000
_cell.angle_alpha   90.00
_cell.angle_beta   90.00
_cell.angle_gamma   90.00
#
_symmetry.space_group_name_H-M   'P 1'
#
loop_
_entity.id
_entity.type
_entity.pdbx_description
1 polymer ?
#
loop_
_entity_poly.entity_id
_entity_poly.type
_entity_poly.pdbx_seq_one_letter_code
_entity_poly.pdbx_strand_id
1 'polypeptide(L)'
;YFGMELSRPILKVAAPATHEPPTGFIVPSIEGEVSSYFEWLGAGLYCPDQRQGAMHGQQFLARQLLYGSDGTQLYLRLDLLEERPGAHAGLEIRVSVEGSGNDVELHAQLTRTGAILLNHAAKSETAHCAYGRVFELSVDLELLQIDPDQPVRLQVSLWSGGLPADALPLEGWIEFIPNQPAPWGG
;
A
#
# COMPACT_ATOMS: atom_id res chain seq x y z
N TYR A 1 15.21 -7.79 -51.60
CA TYR A 1 14.09 -6.94 -51.16
C TYR A 1 13.86 -7.18 -49.69
N PHE A 2 14.03 -6.13 -48.90
CA PHE A 2 13.90 -6.10 -47.45
C PHE A 2 12.40 -5.94 -47.11
N GLY A 3 11.84 -6.82 -46.31
CA GLY A 3 10.48 -6.67 -45.76
C GLY A 3 10.58 -6.55 -44.25
N MET A 4 10.69 -5.32 -43.75
CA MET A 4 10.46 -5.01 -42.33
C MET A 4 8.98 -5.23 -42.04
N GLU A 5 8.66 -6.14 -41.13
CA GLU A 5 7.33 -6.18 -40.53
C GLU A 5 7.38 -5.45 -39.20
N LEU A 6 6.50 -4.46 -39.10
CA LEU A 6 6.48 -3.39 -38.11
C LEU A 6 6.02 -3.92 -36.75
N SER A 7 6.78 -3.57 -35.73
CA SER A 7 6.40 -3.60 -34.31
C SER A 7 5.05 -2.90 -34.11
N ARG A 8 4.02 -3.66 -33.72
CA ARG A 8 2.79 -3.06 -33.20
C ARG A 8 3.06 -2.64 -31.75
N PRO A 9 2.89 -1.36 -31.38
CA PRO A 9 2.96 -0.99 -29.99
C PRO A 9 1.79 -1.65 -29.28
N ILE A 10 2.07 -2.46 -28.26
CA ILE A 10 1.05 -2.88 -27.30
C ILE A 10 0.73 -1.60 -26.52
N LEU A 11 -0.27 -0.85 -26.97
CA LEU A 11 -0.90 0.15 -26.13
C LEU A 11 -1.39 -0.63 -24.90
N LYS A 12 -0.65 -0.56 -23.79
CA LYS A 12 -1.15 -1.01 -22.49
C LYS A 12 -2.31 -0.08 -22.17
N VAL A 13 -3.51 -0.53 -22.51
CA VAL A 13 -4.75 0.10 -22.09
C VAL A 13 -4.73 0.04 -20.56
N ALA A 14 -4.35 1.15 -19.91
CA ALA A 14 -4.39 1.25 -18.45
C ALA A 14 -5.81 0.89 -17.97
N ALA A 15 -5.95 0.12 -16.89
CA ALA A 15 -7.26 -0.30 -16.36
C ALA A 15 -7.89 0.84 -15.53
N PRO A 16 -9.24 0.91 -15.42
CA PRO A 16 -9.89 1.80 -14.45
C PRO A 16 -9.46 1.44 -13.02
N ALA A 17 -9.64 2.37 -12.08
CA ALA A 17 -9.38 2.10 -10.68
C ALA A 17 -10.20 0.89 -10.24
N THR A 18 -9.54 -0.07 -9.60
CA THR A 18 -10.18 -1.30 -9.12
C THR A 18 -9.96 -1.38 -7.62
N HIS A 19 -11.04 -1.63 -6.89
CA HIS A 19 -11.01 -1.82 -5.44
C HIS A 19 -11.73 -3.12 -5.11
N GLU A 20 -11.01 -4.03 -4.47
CA GLU A 20 -11.52 -5.30 -3.95
C GLU A 20 -11.34 -5.28 -2.43
N PRO A 21 -12.39 -5.56 -1.63
CA PRO A 21 -12.28 -5.61 -0.18
C PRO A 21 -11.49 -6.87 0.26
N PRO A 22 -10.93 -6.89 1.48
CA PRO A 22 -10.34 -8.10 2.03
C PRO A 22 -11.40 -9.18 2.15
N THR A 23 -11.05 -10.40 1.77
CA THR A 23 -11.95 -11.57 1.75
C THR A 23 -11.53 -12.67 2.71
N GLY A 24 -10.42 -12.49 3.42
CA GLY A 24 -9.97 -13.36 4.50
C GLY A 24 -8.96 -12.64 5.40
N PHE A 25 -8.63 -13.27 6.52
CA PHE A 25 -7.53 -12.82 7.36
C PHE A 25 -6.19 -13.12 6.69
N ILE A 26 -5.22 -12.23 6.89
CA ILE A 26 -3.86 -12.35 6.34
C ILE A 26 -2.84 -12.23 7.45
N VAL A 27 -1.72 -12.96 7.32
CA VAL A 27 -0.60 -12.94 8.26
C VAL A 27 0.72 -12.94 7.49
N PRO A 28 1.02 -11.87 6.73
CA PRO A 28 2.21 -11.81 5.90
C PRO A 28 3.49 -11.59 6.73
N SER A 29 4.61 -12.12 6.23
CA SER A 29 5.93 -11.74 6.73
C SER A 29 6.33 -10.37 6.17
N ILE A 30 6.82 -9.47 7.02
CA ILE A 30 7.18 -8.10 6.64
C ILE A 30 8.69 -8.02 6.39
N GLU A 31 9.08 -8.27 5.14
CA GLU A 31 10.47 -8.41 4.70
C GLU A 31 10.84 -7.44 3.56
N GLY A 32 9.85 -6.74 2.98
CA GLY A 32 10.03 -5.83 1.86
C GLY A 32 10.19 -6.57 0.52
N GLU A 33 9.89 -7.87 0.51
CA GLU A 33 9.99 -8.79 -0.62
C GLU A 33 8.77 -9.71 -0.63
N VAL A 34 8.27 -10.02 -1.83
CA VAL A 34 7.13 -10.94 -1.97
C VAL A 34 7.65 -12.38 -1.92
N SER A 35 7.79 -12.91 -0.70
CA SER A 35 8.35 -14.25 -0.47
C SER A 35 7.41 -15.35 -0.97
N SER A 36 6.10 -15.17 -0.78
CA SER A 36 5.05 -16.11 -1.20
C SER A 36 3.77 -15.36 -1.56
N TYR A 37 3.15 -15.76 -2.67
CA TYR A 37 1.83 -15.24 -3.06
C TYR A 37 0.76 -15.52 -1.99
N PHE A 38 0.85 -16.65 -1.28
CA PHE A 38 -0.16 -17.08 -0.33
C PHE A 38 -0.27 -16.20 0.92
N GLU A 39 0.79 -15.46 1.27
CA GLU A 39 0.81 -14.56 2.43
C GLU A 39 -0.21 -13.42 2.32
N TRP A 40 -0.50 -13.02 1.08
CA TRP A 40 -1.44 -11.93 0.76
C TRP A 40 -2.75 -12.45 0.16
N LEU A 41 -2.96 -13.76 0.13
CA LEU A 41 -4.21 -14.34 -0.37
C LEU A 41 -5.36 -13.98 0.58
N GLY A 42 -6.37 -13.29 0.07
CA GLY A 42 -7.49 -12.78 0.86
C GLY A 42 -7.33 -11.31 1.29
N ALA A 43 -6.19 -10.68 1.00
CA ALA A 43 -6.03 -9.24 1.17
C ALA A 43 -6.98 -8.47 0.25
N GLY A 44 -7.40 -7.30 0.69
CA GLY A 44 -8.01 -6.31 -0.19
C GLY A 44 -6.96 -5.75 -1.14
N LEU A 45 -7.40 -5.30 -2.31
CA LEU A 45 -6.57 -4.76 -3.37
C LEU A 45 -7.13 -3.41 -3.81
N TYR A 46 -6.26 -2.41 -3.89
CA TYR A 46 -6.57 -1.14 -4.55
C TYR A 46 -5.55 -0.89 -5.67
N CYS A 47 -6.05 -0.79 -6.90
CA CYS A 47 -5.27 -0.42 -8.08
C CYS A 47 -5.75 0.96 -8.56
N PRO A 48 -4.90 2.00 -8.59
CA PRO A 48 -5.28 3.33 -9.06
C PRO A 48 -5.57 3.34 -10.57
N ASP A 49 -6.46 4.24 -11.00
CA ASP A 49 -6.68 4.51 -12.42
C ASP A 49 -5.50 5.30 -13.00
N GLN A 50 -4.58 4.59 -13.63
CA GLN A 50 -3.37 5.20 -14.20
C GLN A 50 -3.67 6.16 -15.38
N ARG A 51 -4.91 6.23 -15.88
CA ARG A 51 -5.31 7.21 -16.91
C ARG A 51 -5.53 8.60 -16.33
N GLN A 52 -5.97 8.70 -15.08
CA GLN A 52 -6.33 9.98 -14.47
C GLN A 52 -5.11 10.86 -14.19
N GLY A 53 -3.98 10.27 -13.79
CA GLY A 53 -2.74 11.03 -13.56
C GLY A 53 -2.13 11.59 -14.85
N ALA A 54 -2.31 10.91 -15.99
CA ALA A 54 -1.87 11.43 -17.29
C ALA A 54 -2.62 12.69 -17.73
N MET A 55 -3.87 12.88 -17.26
CA MET A 55 -4.68 14.07 -17.56
C MET A 55 -4.34 15.27 -16.66
N HIS A 56 -3.68 15.05 -15.53
CA HIS A 56 -3.33 16.09 -14.55
C HIS A 56 -1.82 16.28 -14.35
N GLY A 57 -0.99 15.59 -15.14
CA GLY A 57 0.47 15.67 -15.06
C GLY A 57 1.05 15.04 -13.79
N GLN A 58 0.28 14.23 -13.07
CA GLN A 58 0.76 13.49 -11.91
C GLN A 58 1.58 12.27 -12.34
N GLN A 59 2.72 12.09 -11.68
CA GLN A 59 3.53 10.88 -11.80
C GLN A 59 2.99 9.84 -10.82
N PHE A 60 2.52 8.71 -11.35
CA PHE A 60 2.29 7.54 -10.52
C PHE A 60 3.63 6.96 -10.09
N LEU A 61 3.74 6.65 -8.81
CA LEU A 61 4.85 5.92 -8.21
C LEU A 61 4.37 4.54 -7.73
N ALA A 62 3.12 4.46 -7.28
CA ALA A 62 2.52 3.22 -6.83
C ALA A 62 1.79 2.49 -7.96
N ARG A 63 1.94 1.17 -7.97
CA ARG A 63 1.22 0.26 -8.85
C ARG A 63 -0.08 -0.21 -8.21
N GLN A 64 -0.03 -0.61 -6.95
CA GLN A 64 -1.19 -1.12 -6.19
C GLN A 64 -0.89 -1.11 -4.69
N LEU A 65 -1.95 -1.11 -3.90
CA LEU A 65 -1.94 -1.30 -2.46
C LEU A 65 -2.69 -2.58 -2.11
N LEU A 66 -2.06 -3.49 -1.38
CA LEU A 66 -2.73 -4.58 -0.69
C LEU A 66 -2.86 -4.25 0.78
N TYR A 67 -3.97 -4.64 1.38
CA TYR A 67 -4.26 -4.37 2.78
C TYR A 67 -5.14 -5.48 3.39
N GLY A 68 -5.03 -5.67 4.69
CA GLY A 68 -5.85 -6.63 5.41
C GLY A 68 -5.44 -6.74 6.87
N SER A 69 -6.04 -7.67 7.60
CA SER A 69 -5.80 -7.84 9.03
C SER A 69 -5.87 -9.32 9.40
N ASP A 70 -5.39 -9.65 10.60
CA ASP A 70 -5.67 -10.92 11.29
C ASP A 70 -6.62 -10.74 12.49
N GLY A 71 -7.22 -9.55 12.63
CA GLY A 71 -8.04 -9.14 13.77
C GLY A 71 -7.25 -8.49 14.90
N THR A 72 -5.91 -8.56 14.89
CA THR A 72 -5.02 -7.92 15.90
C THR A 72 -4.09 -6.90 15.25
N GLN A 73 -3.52 -7.23 14.09
CA GLN A 73 -2.65 -6.36 13.32
C GLN A 73 -3.32 -5.94 12.01
N LEU A 74 -3.02 -4.72 11.58
CA LEU A 74 -3.24 -4.22 10.23
C LEU A 74 -1.97 -4.43 9.42
N TYR A 75 -2.10 -4.96 8.21
CA TYR A 75 -1.01 -5.19 7.29
C TYR A 75 -1.24 -4.43 5.99
N LEU A 76 -0.17 -3.82 5.46
CA LEU A 76 -0.16 -3.11 4.20
C LEU A 76 1.03 -3.54 3.35
N ARG A 77 0.81 -3.63 2.04
CA ARG A 77 1.87 -3.77 1.05
C ARG A 77 1.64 -2.82 -0.10
N LEU A 78 2.62 -1.97 -0.34
CA LEU A 78 2.66 -1.03 -1.44
C LEU A 78 3.63 -1.52 -2.50
N ASP A 79 3.08 -1.90 -3.66
CA ASP A 79 3.87 -2.20 -4.85
C ASP A 79 4.17 -0.89 -5.58
N LEU A 80 5.44 -0.63 -5.87
CA LEU A 80 5.90 0.53 -6.63
C LEU A 80 6.06 0.17 -8.11
N LEU A 81 6.01 1.17 -9.00
CA LEU A 81 6.17 0.94 -10.44
C LEU A 81 7.61 0.56 -10.84
N GLU A 82 8.61 1.13 -10.16
CA GLU A 82 10.02 0.74 -10.32
C GLU A 82 10.39 -0.22 -9.18
N GLU A 83 10.51 -1.50 -9.51
CA GLU A 83 10.70 -2.58 -8.54
C GLU A 83 12.19 -2.82 -8.20
N ARG A 84 13.14 -2.11 -8.81
CA ARG A 84 14.56 -2.26 -8.47
C ARG A 84 14.81 -1.90 -7.00
N PRO A 85 15.44 -2.79 -6.21
CA PRO A 85 15.73 -2.50 -4.81
C PRO A 85 16.48 -1.19 -4.59
N GLY A 86 15.99 -0.39 -3.66
CA GLY A 86 16.56 0.91 -3.31
C GLY A 86 16.32 2.04 -4.34
N ALA A 87 15.55 1.79 -5.41
CA ALA A 87 15.26 2.81 -6.42
C ALA A 87 14.48 4.01 -5.87
N HIS A 88 13.70 3.81 -4.81
CA HIS A 88 12.91 4.86 -4.17
C HIS A 88 13.53 5.36 -2.85
N ALA A 89 14.83 5.17 -2.66
CA ALA A 89 15.51 5.70 -1.46
C ALA A 89 15.32 7.22 -1.34
N GLY A 90 14.92 7.67 -0.15
CA GLY A 90 14.58 9.06 0.16
C GLY A 90 13.09 9.39 0.03
N LEU A 91 12.29 8.52 -0.58
CA LEU A 91 10.84 8.64 -0.59
C LEU A 91 10.30 8.40 0.82
N GLU A 92 9.31 9.18 1.23
CA GLU A 92 8.58 9.01 2.49
C GLU A 92 7.19 8.44 2.19
N ILE A 93 6.82 7.38 2.90
CA ILE A 93 5.50 6.77 2.89
C ILE A 93 4.77 7.25 4.14
N ARG A 94 3.60 7.86 3.95
CA ARG A 94 2.70 8.21 5.04
C ARG A 94 1.46 7.34 4.96
N VAL A 95 1.13 6.71 6.07
CA VAL A 95 -0.04 5.85 6.21
C VAL A 95 -0.96 6.50 7.24
N SER A 96 -2.11 6.96 6.78
CA SER A 96 -3.16 7.53 7.64
C SER A 96 -4.22 6.46 7.87
N VAL A 97 -4.51 6.19 9.15
CA VAL A 97 -5.56 5.27 9.59
C VAL A 97 -6.50 6.03 10.53
N GLU A 98 -7.72 6.30 10.08
CA GLU A 98 -8.78 6.88 10.93
C GLU A 98 -9.62 5.74 11.50
N GLY A 99 -9.66 5.62 12.82
CA GLY A 99 -10.45 4.63 13.56
C GLY A 99 -11.53 5.29 14.41
N SER A 100 -12.48 4.51 14.91
CA SER A 100 -13.56 5.00 15.77
C SER A 100 -13.10 5.64 17.09
N GLY A 101 -11.89 5.29 17.57
CA GLY A 101 -11.34 5.76 18.84
C GLY A 101 -10.10 6.65 18.73
N ASN A 102 -9.35 6.55 17.63
CA ASN A 102 -8.09 7.28 17.43
C ASN A 102 -7.75 7.38 15.94
N ASP A 103 -7.11 8.49 15.55
CA ASP A 103 -6.56 8.69 14.22
C ASP A 103 -5.05 8.68 14.31
N VAL A 104 -4.41 7.84 13.48
CA VAL A 104 -2.97 7.63 13.50
C VAL A 104 -2.39 7.90 12.13
N GLU A 105 -1.28 8.63 12.11
CA GLU A 105 -0.47 8.79 10.91
C GLU A 105 0.93 8.22 11.16
N LEU A 106 1.34 7.26 10.34
CA LEU A 106 2.64 6.60 10.40
C LEU A 106 3.51 7.09 9.25
N HIS A 107 4.75 7.46 9.56
CA HIS A 107 5.71 7.92 8.54
C HIS A 107 6.86 6.93 8.46
N ALA A 108 7.16 6.45 7.26
CA ALA A 108 8.32 5.62 6.98
C ALA A 108 9.17 6.23 5.85
N GLN A 109 10.47 6.36 6.07
CA GLN A 109 11.40 6.74 5.02
C GLN A 109 12.00 5.49 4.37
N LEU A 110 11.88 5.40 3.04
CA LEU A 110 12.54 4.37 2.26
C LEU A 110 14.04 4.67 2.17
N THR A 111 14.86 3.64 2.35
CA THR A 111 16.31 3.70 2.22
C THR A 111 16.78 2.80 1.09
N ARG A 112 18.09 2.80 0.81
CA ARG A 112 18.66 1.88 -0.20
C ARG A 112 18.57 0.41 0.19
N THR A 113 18.37 0.10 1.48
CA THR A 113 18.51 -1.26 2.03
C THR A 113 17.37 -1.63 3.00
N GLY A 114 16.26 -0.91 3.00
CA GLY A 114 15.20 -1.06 4.01
C GLY A 114 14.32 0.18 4.15
N ALA A 115 13.53 0.24 5.21
CA ALA A 115 12.73 1.42 5.59
C ALA A 115 12.95 1.77 7.07
N ILE A 116 12.71 3.04 7.43
CA ILE A 116 12.86 3.55 8.79
C ILE A 116 11.59 4.29 9.19
N LEU A 117 10.96 3.91 10.30
CA LEU A 117 9.85 4.66 10.90
C LEU A 117 10.35 5.99 11.49
N LEU A 118 9.68 7.11 11.18
CA LEU A 118 10.12 8.46 11.54
C LEU A 118 9.42 9.04 12.76
N ASN A 119 8.12 8.77 12.95
CA ASN A 119 7.28 9.51 13.89
C ASN A 119 6.74 8.69 15.08
N HIS A 120 6.91 7.37 15.09
CA HIS A 120 6.62 6.56 16.27
C HIS A 120 7.83 6.48 17.20
N ALA A 121 7.84 7.36 18.20
CA ALA A 121 8.80 7.35 19.29
C ALA A 121 8.70 6.04 20.10
N ALA A 122 9.66 5.14 19.87
CA ALA A 122 10.18 4.21 20.87
C ALA A 122 9.25 3.12 21.44
N LYS A 123 8.44 2.48 20.59
CA LYS A 123 8.23 1.04 20.71
C LYS A 123 8.25 0.38 19.34
N SER A 124 9.30 -0.40 19.08
CA SER A 124 9.36 -1.39 17.99
C SER A 124 8.17 -2.36 18.00
N GLU A 125 7.34 -2.36 19.05
CA GLU A 125 6.19 -3.24 19.24
C GLU A 125 4.95 -2.76 18.46
N THR A 126 4.80 -1.47 18.17
CA THR A 126 3.54 -0.93 17.60
C THR A 126 3.46 -1.03 16.09
N ALA A 127 4.58 -0.87 15.40
CA ALA A 127 4.64 -0.94 13.95
C ALA A 127 6.00 -1.47 13.50
N HIS A 128 5.99 -2.25 12.43
CA HIS A 128 7.19 -2.77 11.80
C HIS A 128 7.07 -2.59 10.29
N CYS A 129 8.14 -2.11 9.65
CA CYS A 129 8.15 -1.87 8.21
C CYS A 129 9.41 -2.39 7.55
N ALA A 130 9.29 -2.78 6.28
CA ALA A 130 10.39 -3.23 5.47
C ALA A 130 10.29 -2.70 4.04
N TYR A 131 11.44 -2.58 3.37
CA TYR A 131 11.50 -2.17 1.97
C TYR A 131 12.68 -2.84 1.25
N GLY A 132 12.34 -3.63 0.24
CA GLY A 132 13.25 -4.19 -0.74
C GLY A 132 12.77 -3.80 -2.14
N ARG A 133 11.89 -4.62 -2.71
CA ARG A 133 11.15 -4.33 -3.96
C ARG A 133 9.79 -3.71 -3.72
N VAL A 134 9.18 -4.04 -2.59
CA VAL A 134 7.89 -3.53 -2.14
C VAL A 134 8.07 -2.89 -0.77
N PHE A 135 7.21 -1.94 -0.43
CA PHE A 135 7.12 -1.45 0.94
C PHE A 135 6.05 -2.24 1.68
N GLU A 136 6.39 -2.76 2.86
CA GLU A 136 5.47 -3.52 3.71
C GLU A 136 5.44 -2.91 5.11
N LEU A 137 4.27 -2.97 5.74
CA LEU A 137 4.03 -2.44 7.08
C LEU A 137 3.06 -3.37 7.83
N SER A 138 3.39 -3.69 9.07
CA SER A 138 2.43 -4.20 10.06
C SER A 138 2.27 -3.21 11.19
N VAL A 139 1.06 -3.14 11.75
CA VAL A 139 0.71 -2.23 12.83
C VAL A 139 -0.23 -2.92 13.80
N ASP A 140 0.05 -2.82 15.10
CA ASP A 140 -0.80 -3.35 16.16
C ASP A 140 -1.99 -2.41 16.42
N LEU A 141 -3.21 -2.93 16.24
CA LEU A 141 -4.44 -2.15 16.35
C LEU A 141 -4.72 -1.74 17.81
N GLU A 142 -4.44 -2.62 18.77
CA GLU A 142 -4.67 -2.36 20.20
C GLU A 142 -3.73 -1.25 20.70
N LEU A 143 -2.44 -1.32 20.35
CA LEU A 143 -1.45 -0.30 20.70
C LEU A 143 -1.74 1.05 20.04
N LEU A 144 -2.43 1.06 18.90
CA LEU A 144 -2.94 2.27 18.26
C LEU A 144 -4.30 2.72 18.78
N GLN A 145 -4.93 1.97 19.69
CA GLN A 145 -6.27 2.25 20.23
C GLN A 145 -7.35 2.26 19.13
N ILE A 146 -7.18 1.41 18.11
CA ILE A 146 -8.13 1.21 17.04
C ILE A 146 -8.94 -0.06 17.35
N ASP A 147 -10.26 0.07 17.39
CA ASP A 147 -11.17 -1.05 17.59
C ASP A 147 -11.29 -1.87 16.28
N PRO A 148 -10.84 -3.14 16.25
CA PRO A 148 -10.86 -3.96 15.03
C PRO A 148 -12.27 -4.36 14.60
N ASP A 149 -13.28 -4.22 15.46
CA ASP A 149 -14.68 -4.49 15.15
C ASP A 149 -15.43 -3.28 14.56
N GLN A 150 -14.75 -2.14 14.40
CA GLN A 150 -15.30 -0.91 13.82
C GLN A 150 -14.68 -0.61 12.44
N PRO A 151 -15.39 0.14 11.58
CA PRO A 151 -14.81 0.60 10.32
C PRO A 151 -13.57 1.47 10.56
N VAL A 152 -12.54 1.23 9.75
CA VAL A 152 -11.35 2.08 9.65
C VAL A 152 -11.28 2.69 8.26
N ARG A 153 -10.72 3.89 8.16
CA ARG A 153 -10.38 4.54 6.90
C ARG A 153 -8.88 4.58 6.71
N LEU A 154 -8.44 4.15 5.54
CA LEU A 154 -7.04 4.01 5.18
C LEU A 154 -6.71 4.86 3.96
N GLN A 155 -5.60 5.58 4.04
CA GLN A 155 -4.96 6.23 2.90
C GLN A 155 -3.43 6.08 3.03
N VAL A 156 -2.77 5.84 1.90
CA VAL A 156 -1.32 5.82 1.79
C VAL A 156 -0.88 6.92 0.84
N SER A 157 0.02 7.81 1.27
CA SER A 157 0.58 8.86 0.41
C SER A 157 2.10 8.78 0.34
N LEU A 158 2.65 9.13 -0.82
CA LEU A 158 4.07 9.07 -1.14
C LEU A 158 4.58 10.50 -1.27
N TRP A 159 5.68 10.80 -0.58
CA TRP A 159 6.23 12.15 -0.47
C TRP A 159 7.70 12.17 -0.90
N SER A 160 8.07 13.16 -1.71
CA SER A 160 9.44 13.37 -2.17
C SER A 160 9.88 14.78 -1.84
N GLY A 161 10.94 14.90 -1.03
CA GLY A 161 11.44 16.21 -0.60
C GLY A 161 10.41 17.07 0.14
N GLY A 162 9.47 16.43 0.86
CA GLY A 162 8.40 17.11 1.59
C GLY A 162 7.21 17.57 0.73
N LEU A 163 7.16 17.19 -0.55
CA LEU A 163 6.01 17.44 -1.44
C LEU A 163 5.25 16.14 -1.73
N PRO A 164 3.91 16.17 -1.79
CA PRO A 164 3.13 15.00 -2.15
C PRO A 164 3.39 14.62 -3.62
N ALA A 165 3.73 13.35 -3.83
CA ALA A 165 4.07 12.79 -5.14
C ALA A 165 2.99 11.83 -5.66
N ASP A 166 2.38 11.01 -4.79
CA ASP A 166 1.33 10.05 -5.15
C ASP A 166 0.44 9.73 -3.92
N ALA A 167 -0.75 9.15 -4.14
CA ALA A 167 -1.65 8.70 -3.08
C ALA A 167 -2.58 7.55 -3.51
N LEU A 168 -2.90 6.67 -2.56
CA LEU A 168 -3.78 5.51 -2.72
C LEU A 168 -4.78 5.48 -1.55
N PRO A 169 -6.07 5.72 -1.81
CA PRO A 169 -6.63 6.17 -3.09
C PRO A 169 -6.16 7.60 -3.43
N LEU A 170 -6.26 7.98 -4.71
CA LEU A 170 -5.91 9.35 -5.15
C LEU A 170 -6.78 10.41 -4.46
N GLU A 171 -8.05 10.09 -4.26
CA GLU A 171 -9.00 10.89 -3.50
C GLU A 171 -9.78 9.99 -2.54
N GLY A 172 -10.06 10.51 -1.33
CA GLY A 172 -10.86 9.82 -0.33
C GLY A 172 -10.08 8.75 0.44
N TRP A 173 -10.80 7.68 0.80
CA TRP A 173 -10.35 6.66 1.74
C TRP A 173 -10.76 5.26 1.28
N ILE A 174 -9.93 4.27 1.57
CA ILE A 174 -10.35 2.86 1.60
C ILE A 174 -11.02 2.64 2.95
N GLU A 175 -12.24 2.09 2.97
CA GLU A 175 -12.97 1.78 4.20
C GLU A 175 -13.21 0.27 4.33
N PHE A 176 -12.90 -0.31 5.50
CA PHE A 176 -13.17 -1.71 5.81
C PHE A 176 -13.20 -1.94 7.33
N ILE A 177 -13.68 -3.11 7.79
CA ILE A 177 -13.66 -3.51 9.20
C ILE A 177 -12.56 -4.58 9.38
N PRO A 178 -11.49 -4.33 10.17
CA PRO A 178 -10.37 -5.26 10.30
C PRO A 178 -10.76 -6.69 10.68
N ASN A 179 -11.72 -6.85 11.59
CA ASN A 179 -12.15 -8.16 12.08
C ASN A 179 -13.27 -8.80 11.25
N GLN A 180 -13.72 -8.17 10.15
CA GLN A 180 -14.82 -8.65 9.33
C GLN A 180 -14.47 -8.62 7.83
N PRO A 181 -13.66 -9.59 7.35
CA PRO A 181 -13.43 -9.74 5.92
C PRO A 181 -14.75 -9.96 5.16
N ALA A 182 -14.84 -9.38 3.97
CA ALA A 182 -15.99 -9.55 3.10
C ALA A 182 -16.15 -11.02 2.67
N PRO A 183 -17.39 -11.53 2.54
CA PRO A 183 -17.61 -12.87 2.01
C PRO A 183 -17.09 -12.96 0.57
N TRP A 184 -16.43 -14.07 0.24
CA TRP A 184 -15.98 -14.36 -1.13
C TRP A 184 -17.17 -14.36 -2.10
N GLY A 185 -17.09 -13.53 -3.15
CA GLY A 185 -18.07 -13.50 -4.26
C GLY A 185 -19.25 -12.53 -4.11
N GLY A 186 -19.09 -11.45 -3.33
CA GLY A 186 -20.04 -10.34 -3.25
C GLY A 186 -19.99 -9.39 -4.44
#